data_AF-A0A1Q5MY46-F1
#
_entry.id   AF-A0A1Q5MY46-F1
#
_cell.length_a   1.000
_cell.length_b   1.000
_cell.length_c   1.000
_cell.angle_alpha   90.00
_cell.angle_beta   90.00
_cell.angle_gamma   90.00
#
_symmetry.space_group_name_H-M   'P 1'
#
loop_
_entity.id
_entity.type
_entity.pdbx_description
1 polymer ?
#
loop_
_entity_poly.entity_id
_entity_poly.type
_entity_poly.pdbx_seq_one_letter_code
_entity_poly.pdbx_strand_id
1 'polypeptide(L)'
;MRNADRTRDRRNRVVAISIGAVVVAGLVAFGSYTLLDRSEASADQKSADGKASEQPGAEGKDAADSAIEGEKTWDAKKLTRNHVTKTVTYPMKPPVGGDHNPVWMNCDGEVYKKAIPDMNAVHSLEHGSVWVTYTDEAPAADVARLAERVGKTPYSLMSPYKDQAAPIMLSAWGKQLTVDGADDPRVAQFFSAYVQGPQTPEPGAACTGGLEAP
;
A
#
# COMPACT_ATOMS: atom_id res chain seq x y z
N MET A 1 -47.97 14.73 38.63
CA MET A 1 -46.53 14.67 38.26
C MET A 1 -46.31 14.53 36.74
N ARG A 2 -46.99 15.30 35.88
CA ARG A 2 -46.82 15.23 34.40
C ARG A 2 -46.46 16.55 33.71
N ASN A 3 -46.38 17.66 34.45
CA ASN A 3 -46.08 18.98 33.90
C ASN A 3 -44.62 19.42 34.09
N ALA A 4 -43.87 18.80 35.02
CA ALA A 4 -42.48 19.18 35.29
C ALA A 4 -41.49 18.64 34.23
N ASP A 5 -41.78 17.46 33.65
CA ASP A 5 -40.87 16.81 32.68
C ASP A 5 -40.86 17.47 31.30
N ARG A 6 -42.00 18.02 30.85
CA ARG A 6 -42.07 18.73 29.55
C ARG A 6 -41.23 20.02 29.50
N THR A 7 -41.06 20.67 30.64
CA THR A 7 -40.24 21.89 30.77
C THR A 7 -38.74 21.61 30.74
N ARG A 8 -38.30 20.44 31.22
CA ARG A 8 -36.90 20.01 31.18
C ARG A 8 -36.47 19.62 29.77
N ASP A 9 -37.33 18.91 29.04
CA ASP A 9 -37.06 18.46 27.68
C ASP A 9 -36.96 19.62 26.68
N ARG A 10 -37.84 20.63 26.81
CA ARG A 10 -37.76 21.87 26.02
C ARG A 10 -36.46 22.65 26.24
N ARG A 11 -35.96 22.71 27.49
CA ARG A 11 -34.71 23.43 27.80
C ARG A 11 -33.49 22.72 27.23
N ASN A 12 -33.42 21.40 27.34
CA ASN A 12 -32.31 20.63 26.78
C ASN A 12 -32.29 20.66 25.25
N ARG A 13 -33.47 20.65 24.61
CA ARG A 13 -33.59 20.75 23.15
C ARG A 13 -33.20 22.13 22.61
N VAL A 14 -33.56 23.21 23.32
CA VAL A 14 -33.10 24.57 22.98
C VAL A 14 -31.59 24.69 23.14
N VAL A 15 -31.01 24.17 24.23
CA VAL A 15 -29.55 24.19 24.46
C VAL A 15 -28.79 23.44 23.37
N ALA A 16 -29.24 22.23 23.00
CA ALA A 16 -28.58 21.43 21.95
C ALA A 16 -28.62 22.11 20.57
N ILE A 17 -29.74 22.75 20.21
CA ILE A 17 -29.85 23.48 18.93
C ILE A 17 -28.96 24.73 18.92
N SER A 18 -28.87 25.47 20.03
CA SER A 18 -27.99 26.64 20.12
C SER A 18 -26.50 26.31 20.02
N ILE A 19 -26.04 25.17 20.56
CA ILE A 19 -24.64 24.75 20.44
C ILE A 19 -24.32 24.35 18.99
N GLY A 20 -25.22 23.63 18.31
CA GLY A 20 -25.03 23.25 16.92
C GLY A 20 -24.92 24.44 15.96
N ALA A 21 -25.74 25.47 16.16
CA ALA A 21 -25.72 26.67 15.33
C ALA A 21 -24.40 27.47 15.46
N VAL A 22 -23.80 27.54 16.66
CA VAL A 22 -22.52 28.23 16.89
C VAL A 22 -21.35 27.52 16.21
N VAL A 23 -21.33 26.18 16.24
CA VAL A 23 -20.26 25.39 15.59
C VAL A 23 -20.30 25.55 14.07
N VAL A 24 -21.48 25.51 13.46
CA VAL A 24 -21.61 25.67 12.00
C VAL A 24 -21.24 27.08 11.55
N ALA A 25 -21.67 28.12 12.29
CA ALA A 25 -21.29 29.50 11.97
C ALA A 25 -19.76 29.72 12.11
N GLY A 26 -19.12 29.11 13.11
CA GLY A 26 -17.67 29.15 13.27
C GLY A 26 -16.90 28.50 12.12
N LEU A 27 -17.36 27.33 11.63
CA LEU A 27 -16.72 26.63 10.52
C LEU A 27 -16.86 27.37 9.18
N VAL A 28 -18.01 27.97 8.91
CA VAL A 28 -18.23 28.76 7.70
C VAL A 28 -17.40 30.05 7.73
N ALA A 29 -17.37 30.76 8.87
CA ALA A 29 -16.56 31.97 9.01
C ALA A 29 -15.05 31.69 8.87
N PHE A 30 -14.55 30.59 9.47
CA PHE A 30 -13.14 30.19 9.35
C PHE A 30 -12.78 29.73 7.94
N GLY A 31 -13.65 28.93 7.31
CA GLY A 31 -13.47 28.48 5.92
C GLY A 31 -13.45 29.66 4.93
N SER A 32 -14.34 30.65 5.09
CA SER A 32 -14.35 31.85 4.25
C SER A 32 -13.14 32.75 4.51
N TYR A 33 -12.71 32.92 5.76
CA TYR A 33 -11.53 33.72 6.09
C TYR A 33 -10.26 33.15 5.44
N THR A 34 -10.03 31.83 5.53
CA THR A 34 -8.84 31.19 4.95
C THR A 34 -8.82 31.18 3.42
N LEU A 35 -9.99 31.17 2.76
CA LEU A 35 -10.09 31.25 1.30
C LEU A 35 -9.92 32.69 0.77
N LEU A 36 -10.38 33.69 1.52
CA LEU A 36 -10.24 35.10 1.14
C LEU A 36 -8.82 35.64 1.40
N ASP A 37 -8.16 35.24 2.51
CA ASP A 37 -6.75 35.62 2.81
C ASP A 37 -5.76 35.07 1.75
N ARG A 38 -6.12 33.99 1.04
CA ARG A 38 -5.30 33.41 -0.04
C ARG A 38 -5.48 34.10 -1.40
N SER A 39 -6.46 34.98 -1.55
CA SER A 39 -6.81 35.61 -2.84
C SER A 39 -6.19 37.00 -3.07
N GLU A 40 -5.56 37.61 -2.06
CA GLU A 40 -4.99 38.97 -2.14
C GLU A 40 -3.44 38.99 -2.13
N ALA A 41 -2.77 37.84 -2.12
CA ALA A 41 -1.31 37.74 -2.04
C ALA A 41 -0.72 36.98 -3.24
N SER A 42 -0.86 37.52 -4.46
CA SER A 42 -0.15 37.03 -5.65
C SER A 42 0.01 38.14 -6.70
N ALA A 43 0.81 39.16 -6.38
CA ALA A 43 1.41 40.06 -7.37
C ALA A 43 2.69 40.69 -6.79
N ASP A 44 3.86 40.21 -7.25
CA ASP A 44 5.10 40.96 -7.51
C ASP A 44 6.36 40.10 -7.30
N GLN A 45 7.07 39.83 -8.41
CA GLN A 45 8.44 39.30 -8.41
C GLN A 45 9.45 40.46 -8.46
N LYS A 46 10.40 40.54 -7.50
CA LYS A 46 11.85 40.78 -7.81
C LYS A 46 12.80 40.67 -6.60
N SER A 47 13.73 39.72 -6.73
CA SER A 47 15.18 39.74 -6.45
C SER A 47 15.79 40.14 -5.08
N ALA A 48 16.63 39.21 -4.61
CA ALA A 48 18.01 39.35 -4.09
C ALA A 48 18.26 38.98 -2.60
N ASP A 49 19.05 37.91 -2.47
CA ASP A 49 20.02 37.54 -1.42
C ASP A 49 19.60 37.36 0.06
N GLY A 50 19.81 36.14 0.57
CA GLY A 50 20.10 35.94 2.01
C GLY A 50 19.63 34.63 2.65
N LYS A 51 20.43 33.56 2.48
CA LYS A 51 20.67 32.43 3.42
C LYS A 51 19.54 31.91 4.35
N ALA A 52 19.25 30.63 4.10
CA ALA A 52 19.32 29.49 5.04
C ALA A 52 18.00 28.91 5.63
N SER A 53 17.99 27.57 5.51
CA SER A 53 17.33 26.52 6.29
C SER A 53 15.84 26.18 6.06
N GLU A 54 15.70 24.87 5.79
CA GLU A 54 14.58 23.94 6.04
C GLU A 54 13.29 23.97 5.17
N GLN A 55 13.23 22.93 4.33
CA GLN A 55 12.10 22.02 4.06
C GLN A 55 10.96 22.45 3.11
N PRO A 56 10.91 21.88 1.89
CA PRO A 56 9.67 21.53 1.22
C PRO A 56 9.40 20.03 1.45
N GLY A 57 8.28 19.59 2.04
CA GLY A 57 6.93 20.04 1.68
C GLY A 57 6.55 19.37 0.37
N ALA A 58 6.33 18.06 0.41
CA ALA A 58 6.02 17.22 -0.74
C ALA A 58 4.73 17.69 -1.42
N GLU A 59 4.88 18.27 -2.61
CA GLU A 59 3.79 18.39 -3.58
C GLU A 59 3.74 17.10 -4.39
N GLY A 60 2.63 16.40 -4.24
CA GLY A 60 2.31 15.19 -4.98
C GLY A 60 2.14 15.50 -6.46
N LYS A 61 3.15 15.11 -7.23
CA LYS A 61 3.18 14.64 -8.61
C LYS A 61 4.64 14.21 -8.83
N ASP A 62 4.85 13.04 -9.42
CA ASP A 62 6.16 12.43 -9.80
C ASP A 62 6.66 11.22 -8.98
N ALA A 63 5.96 10.76 -7.92
CA ALA A 63 6.40 9.58 -7.16
C ALA A 63 6.14 8.21 -7.85
N ALA A 64 5.49 8.20 -9.03
CA ALA A 64 5.20 6.96 -9.77
C ALA A 64 6.28 6.59 -10.80
N ASP A 65 7.29 7.45 -11.01
CA ASP A 65 8.25 7.31 -12.12
C ASP A 65 9.73 7.26 -11.67
N SER A 66 9.99 7.28 -10.36
CA SER A 66 11.32 6.92 -9.87
C SER A 66 11.46 5.40 -9.93
N ALA A 67 11.89 4.88 -11.07
CA ALA A 67 12.23 3.47 -11.23
C ALA A 67 13.19 3.06 -10.10
N ILE A 68 12.80 2.05 -9.32
CA ILE A 68 13.68 1.47 -8.30
C ILE A 68 14.87 0.84 -9.03
N GLU A 69 16.09 1.15 -8.61
CA GLU A 69 17.29 0.67 -9.29
C GLU A 69 17.33 -0.87 -9.33
N GLY A 70 17.46 -1.42 -10.55
CA GLY A 70 17.50 -2.86 -10.77
C GLY A 70 16.13 -3.54 -10.81
N GLU A 71 15.02 -2.78 -10.69
CA GLU A 71 13.69 -3.32 -10.91
C GLU A 71 13.51 -3.79 -12.36
N LYS A 72 12.92 -4.97 -12.51
CA LYS A 72 12.37 -5.46 -13.77
C LYS A 72 10.88 -5.19 -13.83
N THR A 73 10.45 -4.57 -14.92
CA THR A 73 9.04 -4.37 -15.26
C THR A 73 8.63 -5.31 -16.39
N TRP A 74 7.48 -5.94 -16.24
CA TRP A 74 6.86 -6.80 -17.24
C TRP A 74 5.71 -6.07 -17.93
N ASP A 75 5.53 -6.33 -19.23
CA ASP A 75 4.44 -5.72 -20.00
C ASP A 75 3.08 -6.21 -19.49
N ALA A 76 2.33 -5.32 -18.83
CA ALA A 76 1.02 -5.62 -18.27
C ALA A 76 0.04 -6.18 -19.31
N LYS A 77 0.19 -5.85 -20.60
CA LYS A 77 -0.68 -6.37 -21.67
C LYS A 77 -0.41 -7.85 -21.96
N LYS A 78 0.76 -8.36 -21.57
CA LYS A 78 1.14 -9.78 -21.72
C LYS A 78 0.85 -10.59 -20.46
N LEU A 79 0.54 -9.93 -19.34
CA LEU A 79 0.09 -10.56 -18.11
C LEU A 79 -1.43 -10.68 -18.15
N THR A 80 -1.92 -11.85 -18.55
CA THR A 80 -3.34 -12.15 -18.47
C THR A 80 -3.82 -12.16 -17.00
N ARG A 81 -5.14 -12.16 -16.80
CA ARG A 81 -5.78 -12.05 -15.47
C ARG A 81 -6.91 -13.06 -15.29
N ASN A 82 -6.93 -14.14 -16.07
CA ASN A 82 -8.05 -15.07 -15.99
C ASN A 82 -7.89 -15.98 -14.77
N HIS A 83 -8.96 -16.15 -14.01
CA HIS A 83 -9.03 -17.19 -12.99
C HIS A 83 -9.20 -18.56 -13.66
N VAL A 84 -8.28 -19.47 -13.38
CA VAL A 84 -8.24 -20.81 -13.97
C VAL A 84 -7.93 -21.88 -12.93
N THR A 85 -8.43 -23.09 -13.15
CA THR A 85 -8.16 -24.26 -12.29
C THR A 85 -7.13 -25.22 -12.88
N LYS A 86 -6.81 -25.07 -14.18
CA LYS A 86 -5.74 -25.81 -14.85
C LYS A 86 -4.38 -25.23 -14.46
N THR A 87 -3.35 -26.07 -14.43
CA THR A 87 -1.96 -25.63 -14.19
C THR A 87 -1.52 -24.59 -15.22
N VAL A 88 -0.83 -23.55 -14.73
CA VAL A 88 -0.25 -22.48 -15.55
C VAL A 88 1.27 -22.54 -15.48
N THR A 89 1.92 -22.33 -16.63
CA THR A 89 3.38 -22.16 -16.71
C THR A 89 3.69 -20.68 -16.89
N TYR A 90 4.57 -20.16 -16.05
CA TYR A 90 5.01 -18.76 -16.10
C TYR A 90 6.40 -18.63 -16.73
N PRO A 91 6.69 -17.54 -17.47
CA PRO A 91 8.00 -17.32 -18.09
C PRO A 91 9.05 -16.80 -17.10
N MET A 92 8.69 -16.56 -15.84
CA MET A 92 9.57 -16.04 -14.79
C MET A 92 9.31 -16.75 -13.45
N LYS A 93 10.31 -16.69 -12.57
CA LYS A 93 10.29 -17.29 -11.25
C LYS A 93 10.89 -16.34 -10.21
N PRO A 94 10.15 -15.92 -9.16
CA PRO A 94 8.71 -16.14 -8.96
C PRO A 94 7.85 -15.45 -10.03
N PRO A 95 6.63 -15.93 -10.29
CA PRO A 95 5.70 -15.27 -11.20
C PRO A 95 5.19 -13.94 -10.65
N VAL A 96 4.92 -12.99 -11.56
CA VAL A 96 4.47 -11.63 -11.23
C VAL A 96 3.10 -11.28 -11.82
N GLY A 97 2.38 -12.26 -12.35
CA GLY A 97 1.11 -12.03 -13.05
C GLY A 97 0.84 -13.12 -14.08
N GLY A 98 -0.33 -13.06 -14.73
CA GLY A 98 -0.81 -14.09 -15.65
C GLY A 98 -2.06 -14.80 -15.12
N ASP A 99 -2.56 -15.76 -15.90
CA ASP A 99 -3.66 -16.64 -15.47
C ASP A 99 -3.29 -17.32 -14.16
N HIS A 100 -4.23 -17.43 -13.23
CA HIS A 100 -3.93 -17.84 -11.86
C HIS A 100 -5.15 -18.47 -11.17
N ASN A 101 -4.98 -19.03 -9.97
CA ASN A 101 -6.05 -19.78 -9.28
C ASN A 101 -7.15 -18.82 -8.80
N PRO A 102 -8.45 -19.14 -8.84
CA PRO A 102 -9.50 -18.28 -8.26
C PRO A 102 -9.42 -18.08 -6.72
N VAL A 103 -8.59 -18.86 -6.03
CA VAL A 103 -8.35 -18.73 -4.59
C VAL A 103 -6.97 -18.13 -4.35
N TRP A 104 -6.89 -17.05 -3.57
CA TRP A 104 -5.62 -16.41 -3.20
C TRP A 104 -4.95 -17.12 -2.01
N MET A 105 -3.67 -16.81 -1.77
CA MET A 105 -3.02 -17.07 -0.48
C MET A 105 -3.33 -15.92 0.45
N ASN A 106 -3.50 -16.17 1.76
CA ASN A 106 -3.55 -15.06 2.70
C ASN A 106 -2.27 -14.18 2.56
N CYS A 107 -2.50 -12.87 2.56
CA CYS A 107 -1.48 -11.90 2.17
C CYS A 107 -1.53 -10.63 3.02
N ASP A 108 -2.05 -10.71 4.25
CA ASP A 108 -2.14 -9.56 5.14
C ASP A 108 -1.06 -9.59 6.23
N GLY A 109 0.19 -9.73 5.79
CA GLY A 109 1.37 -9.88 6.67
C GLY A 109 1.74 -11.33 6.95
N GLU A 110 1.47 -12.23 6.01
CA GLU A 110 1.66 -13.67 6.20
C GLU A 110 3.10 -14.12 5.96
N VAL A 111 3.66 -14.87 6.91
CA VAL A 111 5.00 -15.46 6.78
C VAL A 111 4.89 -16.98 6.74
N TYR A 112 4.99 -17.53 5.55
CA TYR A 112 4.89 -18.97 5.30
C TYR A 112 6.23 -19.67 5.49
N LYS A 113 6.23 -20.76 6.27
CA LYS A 113 7.42 -21.58 6.53
C LYS A 113 7.74 -22.59 5.42
N LYS A 114 6.84 -22.76 4.46
CA LYS A 114 6.97 -23.66 3.30
C LYS A 114 6.67 -22.89 2.03
N ALA A 115 7.19 -23.38 0.91
CA ALA A 115 6.82 -22.85 -0.40
C ALA A 115 5.31 -22.95 -0.62
N ILE A 116 4.73 -21.92 -1.23
CA ILE A 116 3.30 -21.80 -1.52
C ILE A 116 3.06 -21.98 -3.02
N PRO A 117 1.83 -22.34 -3.45
CA PRO A 117 1.54 -22.52 -4.87
C PRO A 117 1.60 -21.19 -5.65
N ASP A 118 2.40 -21.17 -6.72
CA ASP A 118 2.57 -20.02 -7.61
C ASP A 118 1.25 -19.38 -8.06
N MET A 119 0.29 -20.19 -8.51
CA MET A 119 -1.00 -19.70 -8.98
C MET A 119 -1.83 -19.01 -7.88
N ASN A 120 -1.67 -19.37 -6.61
CA ASN A 120 -2.38 -18.73 -5.50
C ASN A 120 -1.64 -17.47 -5.03
N ALA A 121 -0.31 -17.49 -5.07
CA ALA A 121 0.52 -16.31 -4.80
C ALA A 121 0.27 -15.22 -5.85
N VAL A 122 0.15 -15.56 -7.14
CA VAL A 122 -0.16 -14.59 -8.21
C VAL A 122 -1.51 -13.91 -8.01
N HIS A 123 -2.54 -14.63 -7.54
CA HIS A 123 -3.82 -14.01 -7.16
C HIS A 123 -3.60 -12.97 -6.05
N SER A 124 -2.78 -13.29 -5.06
CA SER A 124 -2.45 -12.36 -3.97
C SER A 124 -1.80 -11.08 -4.51
N LEU A 125 -0.94 -11.20 -5.53
CA LEU A 125 -0.38 -10.05 -6.24
C LEU A 125 -1.44 -9.25 -7.01
N GLU A 126 -2.46 -9.91 -7.58
CA GLU A 126 -3.62 -9.25 -8.21
C GLU A 126 -4.36 -8.37 -7.19
N HIS A 127 -4.47 -8.82 -5.95
CA HIS A 127 -5.04 -8.06 -4.83
C HIS A 127 -4.13 -6.95 -4.32
N GLY A 128 -2.91 -6.84 -4.86
CA GLY A 128 -1.96 -5.76 -4.57
C GLY A 128 -1.02 -6.04 -3.43
N SER A 129 -0.71 -7.31 -3.19
CA SER A 129 0.32 -7.67 -2.23
C SER A 129 1.73 -7.56 -2.80
N VAL A 130 2.70 -7.40 -1.90
CA VAL A 130 4.11 -7.67 -2.17
C VAL A 130 4.48 -9.05 -1.65
N TRP A 131 5.01 -9.90 -2.52
CA TRP A 131 5.51 -11.22 -2.17
C TRP A 131 7.03 -11.21 -2.07
N VAL A 132 7.54 -11.47 -0.86
CA VAL A 132 8.97 -11.65 -0.59
C VAL A 132 9.31 -13.15 -0.66
N THR A 133 10.30 -13.50 -1.47
CA THR A 133 10.73 -14.89 -1.63
C THR A 133 12.22 -15.04 -1.39
N TYR A 134 12.61 -16.20 -0.84
CA TYR A 134 14.00 -16.47 -0.50
C TYR A 134 14.42 -17.92 -0.79
N THR A 135 15.70 -18.12 -1.08
CA THR A 135 16.34 -19.45 -1.17
C THR A 135 17.08 -19.79 0.12
N ASP A 136 17.60 -21.01 0.22
CA ASP A 136 18.47 -21.44 1.33
C ASP A 136 19.84 -20.73 1.34
N GLU A 137 20.17 -19.98 0.28
CA GLU A 137 21.38 -19.15 0.21
C GLU A 137 21.20 -17.80 0.93
N ALA A 138 19.96 -17.40 1.23
CA ALA A 138 19.68 -16.15 1.91
C ALA A 138 20.18 -16.22 3.37
N PRO A 139 20.91 -15.20 3.87
CA PRO A 139 21.32 -15.18 5.27
C PRO A 139 20.11 -15.23 6.20
N ALA A 140 20.15 -16.10 7.21
CA ALA A 140 19.02 -16.28 8.13
C ALA A 140 18.61 -14.99 8.86
N ALA A 141 19.57 -14.09 9.11
CA ALA A 141 19.30 -12.77 9.70
C ALA A 141 18.47 -11.88 8.76
N ASP A 142 18.72 -11.92 7.45
CA ASP A 142 17.94 -11.17 6.47
C ASP A 142 16.53 -11.75 6.32
N VAL A 143 16.42 -13.08 6.28
CA VAL A 143 15.12 -13.77 6.27
C VAL A 143 14.27 -13.36 7.49
N ALA A 144 14.87 -13.33 8.69
CA ALA A 144 14.17 -12.92 9.91
C ALA A 144 13.71 -11.45 9.88
N ARG A 145 14.54 -10.53 9.38
CA ARG A 145 14.19 -9.11 9.26
C ARG A 145 13.10 -8.86 8.23
N LEU A 146 13.15 -9.55 7.09
CA LEU A 146 12.11 -9.48 6.07
C LEU A 146 10.80 -10.07 6.58
N ALA A 147 10.85 -11.16 7.33
CA ALA A 147 9.67 -11.73 7.99
C ALA A 147 9.05 -10.75 8.98
N GLU A 148 9.85 -10.02 9.76
CA GLU A 148 9.33 -8.97 10.67
C GLU A 148 8.67 -7.82 9.89
N ARG A 149 9.28 -7.37 8.79
CA ARG A 149 8.70 -6.35 7.91
C ARG A 149 7.35 -6.81 7.36
N VAL A 150 7.30 -8.02 6.81
CA VAL A 150 6.08 -8.61 6.23
C VAL A 150 5.00 -8.73 7.30
N GLY A 151 5.31 -9.31 8.46
CA GLY A 151 4.35 -9.47 9.56
C GLY A 151 3.77 -8.17 10.14
N LYS A 152 4.35 -7.01 9.79
CA LYS A 152 3.86 -5.68 10.18
C LYS A 152 3.24 -4.90 9.03
N THR A 153 3.26 -5.44 7.82
CA THR A 153 2.82 -4.74 6.62
C THR A 153 1.61 -5.46 6.02
N PRO A 154 0.42 -4.85 6.08
CA PRO A 154 -0.75 -5.32 5.34
C PRO A 154 -0.44 -5.50 3.86
N TYR A 155 -1.17 -6.38 3.18
CA TYR A 155 -0.92 -6.67 1.77
C TYR A 155 0.55 -7.06 1.48
N SER A 156 1.10 -7.94 2.32
CA SER A 156 2.37 -8.58 2.04
C SER A 156 2.38 -10.03 2.50
N LEU A 157 3.21 -10.82 1.84
CA LEU A 157 3.43 -12.21 2.19
C LEU A 157 4.88 -12.62 1.94
N MET A 158 5.33 -13.67 2.62
CA MET A 158 6.67 -14.21 2.50
C MET A 158 6.67 -15.73 2.43
N SER A 159 7.52 -16.32 1.58
CA SER A 159 7.70 -17.78 1.55
C SER A 159 9.06 -18.19 0.95
N PRO A 160 9.58 -19.40 1.27
CA PRO A 160 10.65 -20.02 0.51
C PRO A 160 10.29 -20.17 -0.98
N TYR A 161 11.26 -19.96 -1.87
CA TYR A 161 11.15 -20.23 -3.31
C TYR A 161 12.51 -20.67 -3.86
N LYS A 162 12.71 -21.98 -4.02
CA LYS A 162 14.03 -22.56 -4.36
C LYS A 162 14.53 -22.26 -5.78
N ASP A 163 13.63 -22.09 -6.74
CA ASP A 163 13.99 -22.00 -8.18
C ASP A 163 14.16 -20.56 -8.68
N GLN A 164 14.25 -19.58 -7.77
CA GLN A 164 14.38 -18.17 -8.13
C GLN A 164 15.84 -17.81 -8.47
N ALA A 165 16.05 -16.70 -9.18
CA ALA A 165 17.34 -16.35 -9.74
C ALA A 165 18.37 -15.78 -8.74
N ALA A 166 17.95 -15.41 -7.53
CA ALA A 166 18.79 -14.78 -6.52
C ALA A 166 18.34 -15.12 -5.09
N PRO A 167 19.19 -14.97 -4.07
CA PRO A 167 18.85 -15.36 -2.70
C PRO A 167 17.59 -14.71 -2.15
N ILE A 168 17.33 -13.43 -2.47
CA ILE A 168 16.14 -12.68 -2.04
C ILE A 168 15.55 -11.94 -3.23
N MET A 169 14.24 -12.11 -3.44
CA MET A 169 13.49 -11.41 -4.48
C MET A 169 12.17 -10.87 -3.93
N LEU A 170 11.73 -9.73 -4.47
CA LEU A 170 10.46 -9.10 -4.17
C LEU A 170 9.64 -9.04 -5.47
N SER A 171 8.36 -9.40 -5.37
CA SER A 171 7.44 -9.43 -6.51
C SER A 171 6.15 -8.69 -6.17
N ALA A 172 5.66 -7.91 -7.11
CA ALA A 172 4.32 -7.34 -7.14
C ALA A 172 3.76 -7.51 -8.57
N TRP A 173 2.49 -7.18 -8.81
CA TRP A 173 1.91 -7.36 -10.14
C TRP A 173 2.73 -6.64 -11.23
N GLY A 174 3.33 -7.41 -12.14
CA GLY A 174 4.20 -6.94 -13.22
C GLY A 174 5.55 -6.37 -12.80
N LYS A 175 5.92 -6.46 -11.51
CA LYS A 175 7.12 -5.85 -10.94
C LYS A 175 7.96 -6.89 -10.21
N GLN A 176 9.27 -6.85 -10.42
CA GLN A 176 10.19 -7.77 -9.75
C GLN A 176 11.51 -7.10 -9.44
N LEU A 177 12.00 -7.31 -8.23
CA LEU A 177 13.27 -6.77 -7.75
C LEU A 177 14.10 -7.87 -7.10
N THR A 178 15.39 -7.90 -7.42
CA THR A 178 16.39 -8.66 -6.67
C THR A 178 17.11 -7.70 -5.72
N VAL A 179 17.32 -8.13 -4.49
CA VAL A 179 18.03 -7.34 -3.46
C VAL A 179 19.14 -8.17 -2.83
N ASP A 180 20.14 -7.48 -2.29
CA ASP A 180 21.32 -8.13 -1.71
C ASP A 180 21.07 -8.62 -0.28
N GLY A 181 20.08 -8.05 0.42
CA GLY A 181 19.77 -8.34 1.82
C GLY A 181 18.57 -7.56 2.33
N ALA A 182 18.22 -7.74 3.62
CA ALA A 182 17.05 -7.11 4.21
C ALA A 182 17.22 -5.60 4.46
N ASP A 183 18.45 -5.14 4.64
CA ASP A 183 18.80 -3.74 4.89
C ASP A 183 18.97 -2.93 3.60
N ASP A 184 18.78 -3.55 2.43
CA ASP A 184 18.81 -2.86 1.15
C ASP A 184 17.69 -1.80 1.11
N PRO A 185 18.01 -0.50 0.89
CA PRO A 185 17.01 0.57 0.90
C PRO A 185 15.90 0.37 -0.13
N ARG A 186 16.18 -0.38 -1.21
CA ARG A 186 15.19 -0.70 -2.25
C ARG A 186 14.08 -1.60 -1.74
N VAL A 187 14.29 -2.38 -0.67
CA VAL A 187 13.23 -3.16 -0.01
C VAL A 187 12.13 -2.21 0.48
N ALA A 188 12.49 -1.15 1.21
CA ALA A 188 11.53 -0.19 1.72
C ALA A 188 10.83 0.58 0.58
N GLN A 189 11.58 0.95 -0.47
CA GLN A 189 11.03 1.59 -1.66
C GLN A 189 10.01 0.70 -2.37
N PHE A 190 10.32 -0.59 -2.55
CA PHE A 190 9.45 -1.54 -3.24
C PHE A 190 8.13 -1.75 -2.49
N PHE A 191 8.19 -1.93 -1.17
CA PHE A 191 6.99 -2.00 -0.34
C PHE A 191 6.17 -0.71 -0.43
N SER A 192 6.81 0.46 -0.31
CA SER A 192 6.11 1.74 -0.39
C SER A 192 5.46 2.00 -1.76
N ALA A 193 6.07 1.52 -2.83
CA ALA A 193 5.57 1.73 -4.19
C ALA A 193 4.45 0.76 -4.55
N TYR A 194 4.53 -0.50 -4.09
CA TYR A 194 3.74 -1.58 -4.68
C TYR A 194 2.75 -2.26 -3.77
N VAL A 195 2.86 -2.11 -2.45
CA VAL A 195 1.75 -2.45 -1.56
C VAL A 195 0.57 -1.56 -1.92
N GLN A 196 -0.51 -2.15 -2.45
CA GLN A 196 -1.68 -1.43 -2.93
C GLN A 196 -1.35 -0.33 -3.96
N GLY A 197 -0.27 -0.53 -4.72
CA GLY A 197 0.23 0.45 -5.68
C GLY A 197 -0.63 0.58 -6.94
N PRO A 198 -0.34 1.56 -7.80
CA PRO A 198 -1.13 1.86 -9.01
C PRO A 198 -1.09 0.76 -10.09
N GLN A 199 -0.10 -0.14 -10.03
CA GLN A 199 0.02 -1.31 -10.90
C GLN A 199 -0.94 -2.44 -10.51
N THR A 200 -1.49 -2.39 -9.29
CA THR A 200 -2.35 -3.44 -8.75
C THR A 200 -3.63 -3.54 -9.58
N PRO A 201 -3.96 -4.72 -10.10
CA PRO A 201 -5.16 -4.88 -10.89
C PRO A 201 -6.48 -4.86 -10.10
N GLU A 202 -6.48 -5.28 -8.82
CA GLU A 202 -7.63 -5.24 -7.90
C GLU A 202 -7.27 -4.67 -6.52
N PRO A 203 -6.97 -3.35 -6.45
CA PRO A 203 -6.57 -2.74 -5.19
C PRO A 203 -7.75 -2.77 -4.19
N GLY A 204 -7.45 -3.16 -2.95
CA GLY A 204 -8.39 -3.26 -1.85
C GLY A 204 -9.12 -4.60 -1.75
N ALA A 205 -8.86 -5.53 -2.69
CA ALA A 205 -9.42 -6.87 -2.59
C ALA A 205 -8.93 -7.60 -1.32
N ALA A 206 -9.66 -8.65 -0.91
CA ALA A 206 -9.41 -9.29 0.37
C ALA A 206 -8.06 -10.02 0.39
N CYS A 207 -7.21 -9.75 1.38
CA CYS A 207 -5.98 -10.49 1.63
C CYS A 207 -6.10 -11.56 2.73
N THR A 208 -7.32 -11.83 3.20
CA THR A 208 -7.62 -12.81 4.26
C THR A 208 -8.79 -13.70 3.85
N GLY A 209 -8.87 -14.92 4.36
CA GLY A 209 -9.94 -15.88 4.04
C GLY A 209 -9.69 -16.69 2.77
N GLY A 210 -8.47 -16.61 2.23
CA GLY A 210 -7.96 -17.46 1.16
C GLY A 210 -7.35 -18.75 1.72
N LEU A 211 -6.38 -19.28 0.97
CA LEU A 211 -5.66 -20.50 1.31
C LEU A 211 -4.59 -20.22 2.38
N GLU A 212 -4.51 -21.13 3.35
CA GLU A 212 -3.41 -21.23 4.31
C GLU A 212 -2.30 -22.13 3.76
N ALA A 213 -1.08 -21.99 4.26
CA ALA A 213 -0.04 -22.97 3.91
C ALA A 213 -0.42 -24.38 4.42
N PRO A 214 -0.26 -25.43 3.60
CA PRO A 214 -0.52 -26.81 4.00
C PRO A 214 0.50 -27.37 5.01
#